data_AF-A0A2W5YVN3-F1
#
_entry.id   AF-A0A2W5YVN3-F1
#
_cell.length_a   1.000
_cell.length_b   1.000
_cell.length_c   1.000
_cell.angle_alpha   90.00
_cell.angle_beta   90.00
_cell.angle_gamma   90.00
#
_symmetry.space_group_name_H-M   'P 1'
#
loop_
_entity.id
_entity.type
_entity.pdbx_description
1 polymer ?
#
loop_
_entity_poly.entity_id
_entity_poly.type
_entity_poly.pdbx_seq_one_letter_code
_entity_poly.pdbx_strand_id
1 'polypeptide(L)'
;SRPSGVVNSKAIEPMRELGYDLGAHSSKSLDYIPQVEYDFVATMGCGDACPFVRAKQRADWQIPDPKNLASAEFNEVRDMIERNVTQALAAIS
;
A
#
# COMPACT_ATOMS: atom_id res chain seq x y z
N SER A 1 8.13 8.62 7.53
CA SER A 1 6.73 8.47 8.01
C SER A 1 6.78 7.94 9.45
N ARG A 2 5.69 8.01 10.23
CA ARG A 2 5.63 7.49 11.61
C ARG A 2 4.65 6.30 11.70
N PRO A 3 5.04 5.10 11.24
CA PRO A 3 4.16 3.93 11.24
C PRO A 3 4.02 3.32 12.64
N SER A 4 2.92 2.58 12.87
CA SER A 4 2.59 1.93 14.15
C SER A 4 3.48 0.72 14.51
N GLY A 5 4.25 0.20 13.55
CA GLY A 5 5.03 -1.03 13.69
C GLY A 5 4.24 -2.32 13.45
N VAL A 6 2.91 -2.24 13.36
CA VAL A 6 2.01 -3.40 13.21
C VAL A 6 1.02 -3.17 12.06
N VAL A 7 0.64 -4.25 11.39
CA VAL A 7 -0.42 -4.21 10.37
C VAL A 7 -1.77 -3.96 11.05
N ASN A 8 -2.64 -3.17 10.41
CA ASN A 8 -4.01 -3.00 10.86
C ASN A 8 -4.73 -4.35 10.84
N SER A 9 -5.26 -4.79 11.99
CA SER A 9 -5.94 -6.08 12.12
C SER A 9 -7.11 -6.24 11.14
N LYS A 10 -7.78 -5.15 10.77
CA LYS A 10 -8.84 -5.16 9.75
C LYS A 10 -8.36 -5.52 8.35
N ALA A 11 -7.08 -5.34 8.04
CA ALA A 11 -6.51 -5.74 6.75
C ALA A 11 -6.17 -7.23 6.69
N ILE A 12 -6.05 -7.90 7.84
CA ILE A 12 -5.60 -9.30 7.90
C ILE A 12 -6.68 -10.22 7.34
N GLU A 13 -7.94 -10.06 7.76
CA GLU A 13 -9.03 -10.95 7.34
C GLU A 13 -9.29 -10.89 5.82
N PRO A 14 -9.43 -9.70 5.18
CA PRO A 14 -9.53 -9.58 3.72
C PRO A 14 -8.42 -10.29 2.95
N MET A 15 -7.18 -10.29 3.46
CA MET A 15 -6.08 -10.95 2.76
C MET A 15 -6.05 -12.46 3.01
N ARG A 16 -6.49 -12.92 4.19
CA ARG A 16 -6.65 -14.33 4.49
C ARG A 16 -7.70 -15.01 3.61
N GLU A 17 -8.75 -14.30 3.22
CA GLU A 17 -9.73 -14.77 2.22
C GLU A 17 -9.06 -15.15 0.89
N LEU A 18 -7.96 -14.46 0.52
CA LEU A 18 -7.15 -14.73 -0.67
C LEU A 18 -5.99 -15.72 -0.40
N GLY A 19 -5.96 -16.34 0.77
CA GLY A 19 -4.90 -17.27 1.17
C GLY A 19 -3.59 -16.61 1.58
N TYR A 20 -3.58 -15.31 1.93
CA TYR A 20 -2.37 -14.57 2.32
C TYR A 20 -2.46 -14.01 3.74
N ASP A 21 -1.54 -14.42 4.63
CA ASP A 21 -1.52 -13.94 6.01
C ASP A 21 -0.69 -12.67 6.18
N LEU A 22 -1.36 -11.51 6.15
CA LEU A 22 -0.73 -10.22 6.46
C LEU A 22 -0.24 -10.11 7.91
N GLY A 23 -0.68 -10.98 8.82
CA GLY A 23 -0.27 -10.94 10.23
C GLY A 23 1.23 -11.15 10.46
N ALA A 24 1.92 -11.78 9.50
CA ALA A 24 3.37 -11.96 9.55
C ALA A 24 4.17 -10.68 9.20
N HIS A 25 3.50 -9.62 8.74
CA HIS A 25 4.13 -8.38 8.31
C HIS A 25 4.15 -7.31 9.41
N SER A 26 5.05 -6.34 9.23
CA SER A 26 5.14 -5.14 10.05
C SER A 26 5.27 -3.90 9.17
N SER A 27 4.66 -2.80 9.59
CA SER A 27 4.86 -1.50 8.95
C SER A 27 6.23 -0.92 9.33
N LYS A 28 6.95 -0.29 8.40
CA LYS A 28 8.30 0.27 8.61
C LYS A 28 8.42 1.70 8.09
N SER A 29 9.32 2.50 8.68
CA SER A 29 9.60 3.85 8.19
C SER A 29 10.21 3.80 6.80
N LEU A 30 9.97 4.84 6.01
CA LEU A 30 10.69 5.07 4.76
C LEU A 30 12.21 5.25 4.98
N ASP A 31 12.65 5.60 6.18
CA ASP A 31 14.08 5.69 6.50
C ASP A 31 14.77 4.31 6.49
N TYR A 32 14.00 3.22 6.57
CA TYR A 32 14.51 1.86 6.57
C TYR A 32 14.50 1.19 5.19
N ILE A 33 14.01 1.86 4.14
CA ILE A 33 14.07 1.31 2.78
C ILE A 33 15.40 1.71 2.11
N PRO A 34 15.97 0.88 1.22
CA PRO A 34 17.17 1.22 0.47
C PRO A 34 17.03 2.56 -0.26
N GLN A 35 18.05 3.41 -0.17
CA GLN A 35 18.07 4.73 -0.79
C GLN A 35 18.49 4.68 -2.28
N VAL A 36 17.81 3.83 -3.05
CA VAL A 36 18.05 3.60 -4.48
C VAL A 36 17.02 4.34 -5.34
N GLU A 37 17.23 4.35 -6.65
CA GLU A 37 16.17 4.73 -7.59
C GLU A 37 15.29 3.51 -7.86
N TYR A 38 13.99 3.63 -7.59
CA TYR A 38 13.01 2.58 -7.87
C TYR A 38 12.43 2.76 -9.27
N ASP A 39 12.05 1.67 -9.95
CA ASP A 39 11.36 1.80 -11.23
C ASP A 39 9.98 2.45 -11.08
N PHE A 40 9.31 2.17 -9.95
CA PHE A 40 7.98 2.68 -9.67
C PHE A 40 7.74 2.92 -8.18
N VAL A 41 7.08 4.04 -7.87
CA VAL A 41 6.57 4.36 -6.53
C VAL A 41 5.12 4.82 -6.64
N ALA A 42 4.23 4.13 -5.94
CA ALA A 42 2.85 4.58 -5.75
C ALA A 42 2.63 5.17 -4.35
N THR A 43 1.88 6.26 -4.30
CA THR A 43 1.29 6.80 -3.08
C THR A 43 -0.21 6.51 -3.08
N MET A 44 -0.78 6.29 -1.89
CA MET A 44 -2.18 5.86 -1.71
C MET A 44 -2.99 6.95 -1.00
N GLY A 45 -2.74 8.24 -1.33
CA GLY A 45 -3.32 9.38 -0.62
C GLY A 45 -2.51 9.79 0.60
N CYS A 46 -1.52 10.67 0.44
CA CYS A 46 -0.86 11.30 1.58
C CYS A 46 -1.49 12.67 1.85
N GLY A 47 -2.32 12.74 2.88
CA GLY A 47 -2.77 14.02 3.46
C GLY A 47 -1.64 14.71 4.23
N ASP A 48 -0.55 15.03 3.55
CA ASP A 48 0.64 15.79 3.98
C ASP A 48 1.92 15.00 4.34
N ALA A 49 3.02 15.47 3.73
CA ALA A 49 4.42 15.27 4.13
C ALA A 49 5.02 13.85 4.05
N CYS A 50 4.77 13.10 2.97
CA CYS A 50 5.60 11.91 2.69
C CYS A 50 7.01 12.31 2.22
N PRO A 51 8.09 11.80 2.87
CA PRO A 51 9.46 11.93 2.38
C PRO A 51 9.60 11.48 0.91
N PHE A 52 10.44 12.18 0.14
CA PHE A 52 10.66 11.90 -1.27
C PHE A 52 11.47 10.61 -1.48
N VAL A 53 10.86 9.59 -2.10
CA VAL A 53 11.52 8.33 -2.49
C VAL A 53 11.83 8.32 -4.00
N ARG A 54 13.10 8.35 -4.41
CA ARG A 54 13.48 8.44 -5.85
C ARG A 54 12.87 7.33 -6.70
N ALA A 55 12.25 7.70 -7.82
CA ALA A 55 11.67 6.74 -8.75
C ALA A 55 11.61 7.24 -10.19
N LYS A 56 11.72 6.33 -11.17
CA LYS A 56 11.54 6.62 -12.60
C LYS A 56 10.09 6.96 -12.92
N GLN A 57 9.16 6.19 -12.38
CA GLN A 57 7.73 6.43 -12.51
C GLN A 57 7.09 6.64 -11.12
N ARG A 58 6.16 7.59 -11.04
CA ARG A 58 5.41 7.89 -9.83
C ARG A 58 3.92 7.89 -10.12
N ALA A 59 3.16 7.27 -9.23
CA ALA A 59 1.71 7.32 -9.27
C ALA A 59 1.15 7.81 -7.93
N ASP A 60 0.03 8.50 -8.00
CA ASP A 60 -0.82 8.77 -6.85
C ASP A 60 -2.18 8.15 -7.13
N TRP A 61 -2.47 7.07 -6.40
CA TRP A 61 -3.67 6.27 -6.61
C TRP A 61 -4.89 6.80 -5.86
N GLN A 62 -4.73 7.81 -4.98
CA GLN A 62 -5.83 8.46 -4.26
C GLN A 62 -6.83 7.47 -3.63
N ILE A 63 -6.31 6.42 -3.02
CA ILE A 63 -7.09 5.33 -2.44
C ILE A 63 -7.73 5.82 -1.12
N PRO A 64 -9.04 5.63 -0.89
CA PRO A 64 -9.66 6.02 0.36
C PRO A 64 -9.13 5.16 1.51
N ASP A 65 -8.88 5.78 2.68
CA ASP A 65 -8.41 5.06 3.87
C ASP A 65 -9.47 4.07 4.38
N PRO A 66 -9.23 2.74 4.32
CA PRO A 66 -10.23 1.75 4.70
C PRO A 66 -10.30 1.51 6.22
N LYS A 67 -9.50 2.20 7.04
CA LYS A 67 -9.36 1.94 8.48
C LYS A 67 -10.69 1.82 9.23
N ASN A 68 -11.70 2.60 8.84
CA ASN A 68 -13.00 2.64 9.50
C ASN A 68 -14.13 1.93 8.74
N LEU A 69 -13.84 1.35 7.57
CA LEU A 69 -14.84 0.67 6.73
C LEU A 69 -15.23 -0.71 7.29
N ALA A 70 -16.37 -1.22 6.82
CA ALA A 70 -16.81 -2.59 7.05
C ALA A 70 -16.04 -3.57 6.12
N SER A 71 -16.08 -4.88 6.42
CA SER A 71 -15.26 -5.87 5.68
C SER A 71 -15.53 -5.88 4.18
N ALA A 72 -16.80 -5.74 3.75
CA ALA A 72 -17.15 -5.72 2.32
C ALA A 72 -16.52 -4.51 1.59
N GLU A 73 -16.61 -3.32 2.18
CA GLU A 73 -15.99 -2.11 1.65
C GLU A 73 -14.45 -2.16 1.72
N PHE A 74 -13.90 -2.84 2.74
CA PHE A 74 -12.46 -3.10 2.83
C PHE A 74 -11.98 -3.97 1.66
N ASN A 75 -12.77 -5.00 1.31
CA ASN A 75 -12.50 -5.86 0.15
C ASN A 75 -12.51 -5.06 -1.15
N GLU A 76 -13.42 -4.10 -1.31
CA GLU A 76 -13.42 -3.21 -2.49
C GLU A 76 -12.12 -2.39 -2.60
N VAL A 77 -11.60 -1.89 -1.48
CA VAL A 77 -10.32 -1.17 -1.45
C VAL A 77 -9.15 -2.11 -1.77
N ARG A 78 -9.13 -3.33 -1.21
CA ARG A 78 -8.15 -4.38 -1.52
C ARG A 78 -8.12 -4.66 -3.02
N ASP A 79 -9.29 -4.89 -3.63
CA ASP A 79 -9.41 -5.24 -5.05
C ASP A 79 -9.04 -4.04 -5.95
N MET A 80 -9.26 -2.81 -5.48
CA MET A 80 -8.77 -1.61 -6.18
C MET A 80 -7.23 -1.53 -6.16
N ILE A 81 -6.58 -1.85 -5.04
CA ILE A 81 -5.11 -1.93 -4.96
C ILE A 81 -4.59 -2.99 -5.94
N GLU A 82 -5.20 -4.17 -6.00
CA GLU A 82 -4.83 -5.24 -6.93
C GLU A 82 -4.88 -4.78 -8.40
N ARG A 83 -5.96 -4.12 -8.80
CA ARG A 83 -6.10 -3.57 -10.16
C ARG A 83 -5.00 -2.55 -10.47
N ASN A 84 -4.72 -1.64 -9.54
CA ASN A 84 -3.69 -0.62 -9.73
C ASN A 84 -2.28 -1.22 -9.83
N VAL A 85 -1.97 -2.22 -8.99
CA VAL A 85 -0.71 -2.96 -9.06
C VAL A 85 -0.57 -3.68 -10.41
N THR A 86 -1.63 -4.35 -10.87
CA THR A 86 -1.62 -5.07 -12.15
C THR A 86 -1.39 -4.12 -13.33
N GLN A 87 -2.05 -2.97 -13.34
CA GLN A 87 -1.84 -1.94 -14.35
C GLN A 87 -0.43 -1.35 -14.31
N ALA A 88 0.11 -1.08 -13.12
CA ALA A 88 1.46 -0.59 -12.96
C ALA A 88 2.50 -1.60 -13.49
N LEU A 89 2.37 -2.88 -13.13
CA LEU A 89 3.25 -3.94 -13.63
C LEU A 89 3.24 -4.03 -15.16
N ALA A 90 2.07 -3.89 -15.79
CA ALA A 90 1.95 -3.89 -17.24
C ALA A 90 2.63 -2.66 -17.91
N ALA A 91 2.71 -1.53 -17.20
CA ALA A 91 3.30 -0.28 -17.69
C ALA A 91 4.81 -0.13 -17.43
N ILE A 92 5.36 -0.92 -16.49
CA ILE A 92 6.80 -0.90 -16.13
C ILE A 92 7.58 -2.02 -16.86
N SER A 93 6.86 -2.98 -17.45
CA SER A 93 7.43 -4.09 -18.24
C SER A 93 8.08 -3.64 -19.54
#